data_AF-K0IVL3-F1
#
_entry.id   AF-K0IVL3-F1
#
_cell.length_a   1.000
_cell.length_b   1.000
_cell.length_c   1.000
_cell.angle_alpha   90.00
_cell.angle_beta   90.00
_cell.angle_gamma   90.00
#
_symmetry.space_group_name_H-M   'P 1'
#
loop_
_entity.id
_entity.type
_entity.pdbx_description
1 polymer ?
#
loop_
_entity_poly.entity_id
_entity_poly.type
_entity_poly.pdbx_seq_one_letter_code
_entity_poly.pdbx_strand_id
1 'polypeptide(L)'
;PILLEARDVLGGKIAAWKDKDGDWYETGLHIFFGAYPNIQNLFGELGIDDRLQWKEHSMIFAMPNKPGEFSRFDFPEVLPAPLNGIWAILKNNEMLTWPEKVKFAIGLVPAILGGQAYVEAQDGLTVKEWMRKQGIPDRVTTEVFIAMSKALNFINPDELSMQCILIALNRFLQEKHGSKMAFLDGSPPERLCQPIVDHIQSLGGEVRLNSRLQKIELNNDGTVKSFVLQNNSVIEADAYVSAAPVDIFKLLVPENWKEIPYFKKLDKLVGVPVINVHI
;
A
#
# COMPACT_ATOMS: atom_id res chain seq x y z
N PRO A 1 7.76 -17.98 -16.61
CA PRO A 1 6.33 -18.11 -16.23
C PRO A 1 5.44 -17.66 -17.40
N ILE A 2 4.15 -18.04 -17.42
CA ILE A 2 3.15 -17.45 -18.33
C ILE A 2 2.26 -16.52 -17.50
N LEU A 3 2.40 -15.21 -17.70
CA LEU A 3 1.62 -14.18 -17.01
C LEU A 3 0.45 -13.73 -17.90
N LEU A 4 -0.76 -13.80 -17.36
CA LEU A 4 -2.00 -13.48 -18.08
C LEU A 4 -2.69 -12.28 -17.42
N GLU A 5 -2.70 -11.13 -18.09
CA GLU A 5 -3.37 -9.91 -17.65
C GLU A 5 -4.72 -9.79 -18.36
N ALA A 6 -5.78 -9.49 -17.60
CA ALA A 6 -7.14 -9.46 -18.12
C ALA A 6 -7.43 -8.24 -19.01
N ARG A 7 -6.72 -7.13 -18.80
CA ARG A 7 -6.88 -5.88 -19.54
C ARG A 7 -5.81 -5.71 -20.62
N ASP A 8 -5.91 -4.61 -21.36
CA ASP A 8 -4.93 -4.13 -22.33
C ASP A 8 -3.82 -3.27 -21.71
N VAL A 9 -3.75 -3.21 -20.38
CA VAL A 9 -2.79 -2.39 -19.62
C VAL A 9 -2.21 -3.14 -18.43
N LEU A 10 -0.91 -2.96 -18.19
CA LEU A 10 -0.18 -3.56 -17.08
C LEU A 10 -0.40 -2.80 -15.75
N GLY A 11 -0.10 -3.46 -14.63
CA GLY A 11 0.05 -2.81 -13.31
C GLY A 11 -1.18 -2.88 -12.40
N GLY A 12 -2.35 -3.30 -12.88
CA GLY A 12 -3.51 -3.43 -11.99
C GLY A 12 -3.90 -2.10 -11.35
N LYS A 13 -3.71 -1.96 -10.03
CA LYS A 13 -3.99 -0.74 -9.25
C LYS A 13 -2.98 0.40 -9.50
N ILE A 14 -1.83 0.12 -10.10
CA ILE A 14 -0.86 1.16 -10.52
C ILE A 14 -0.98 1.51 -12.01
N ALA A 15 -1.96 0.96 -12.73
CA ALA A 15 -2.12 1.21 -14.16
C ALA A 15 -2.37 2.68 -14.45
N ALA A 16 -1.95 3.12 -15.63
CA ALA A 16 -2.18 4.45 -16.17
C ALA A 16 -2.49 4.35 -17.66
N TRP A 17 -3.21 5.34 -18.18
CA TRP A 17 -3.59 5.43 -19.59
C TRP A 17 -3.25 6.81 -20.13
N LYS A 18 -3.04 6.87 -21.44
CA LYS A 18 -2.80 8.11 -22.17
C LYS A 18 -4.09 8.52 -22.87
N ASP A 19 -4.49 9.77 -22.72
CA ASP A 19 -5.66 10.30 -23.42
C ASP A 19 -5.34 10.70 -24.87
N LYS A 20 -6.31 11.30 -25.54
CA LYS A 20 -6.21 11.74 -26.95
C LYS A 20 -5.21 12.90 -27.15
N ASP A 21 -4.95 13.68 -26.10
CA ASP A 21 -4.12 14.87 -26.13
C ASP A 21 -2.66 14.52 -25.76
N GLY A 22 -2.44 13.30 -25.26
CA GLY A 22 -1.13 12.72 -24.96
C GLY A 22 -0.80 12.73 -23.47
N ASP A 23 -1.72 13.20 -22.62
CA ASP A 23 -1.55 13.31 -21.18
C ASP A 23 -1.88 11.99 -20.49
N TRP A 24 -1.16 11.69 -19.41
CA TRP A 24 -1.36 10.48 -18.61
C TRP A 24 -2.32 10.72 -17.46
N TYR A 25 -3.23 9.77 -17.24
CA TYR A 25 -4.05 9.68 -16.04
C TYR A 25 -3.91 8.32 -15.38
N GLU A 26 -3.85 8.31 -14.05
CA GLU A 26 -3.47 7.13 -13.26
C GLU A 26 -4.63 6.56 -12.47
N THR A 27 -4.58 5.26 -12.17
CA THR A 27 -5.57 4.61 -11.29
C THR A 27 -5.53 5.17 -9.86
N GLY A 28 -4.38 5.67 -9.41
CA GLY A 28 -4.19 6.24 -8.08
C GLY A 28 -2.88 7.00 -7.98
N LEU A 29 -2.77 7.88 -6.98
CA LEU A 29 -1.52 8.55 -6.64
C LEU A 29 -0.65 7.61 -5.79
N HIS A 30 0.50 7.18 -6.32
CA HIS A 30 1.38 6.22 -5.67
C HIS A 30 2.62 6.88 -5.09
N ILE A 31 2.89 6.59 -3.81
CA ILE A 31 4.09 7.06 -3.10
C ILE A 31 4.96 5.87 -2.75
N PHE A 32 6.24 5.96 -3.08
CA PHE A 32 7.26 4.99 -2.70
C PHE A 32 7.94 5.44 -1.42
N PHE A 33 8.12 4.53 -0.46
CA PHE A 33 8.76 4.81 0.81
C PHE A 33 10.14 4.16 0.90
N GLY A 34 11.05 4.78 1.66
CA GLY A 34 12.36 4.19 1.98
C GLY A 34 12.25 2.82 2.63
N ALA A 35 11.25 2.64 3.51
CA ALA A 35 11.02 1.38 4.23
C ALA A 35 10.36 0.27 3.39
N TYR A 36 10.49 0.30 2.05
CA TYR A 36 9.99 -0.73 1.13
C TYR A 36 11.16 -1.56 0.57
N PRO A 37 11.82 -2.41 1.37
CA PRO A 37 13.07 -3.08 0.97
C PRO A 37 12.91 -3.95 -0.28
N ASN A 38 11.79 -4.66 -0.43
CA ASN A 38 11.56 -5.49 -1.62
C ASN A 38 11.40 -4.65 -2.90
N ILE A 39 10.84 -3.43 -2.79
CA ILE A 39 10.74 -2.53 -3.95
C ILE A 39 12.12 -1.93 -4.26
N GLN A 40 12.88 -1.53 -3.25
CA GLN A 40 14.26 -1.05 -3.46
C GLN A 40 15.11 -2.13 -4.14
N ASN A 41 15.04 -3.37 -3.67
CA ASN A 41 15.75 -4.50 -4.29
C ASN A 41 15.29 -4.73 -5.75
N LEU A 42 13.98 -4.71 -6.01
CA LEU A 42 13.45 -4.88 -7.37
C LEU A 42 13.95 -3.79 -8.33
N PHE A 43 13.97 -2.53 -7.88
CA PHE A 43 14.50 -1.42 -8.68
C PHE A 43 16.00 -1.59 -8.94
N GLY A 44 16.77 -2.02 -7.94
CA GLY A 44 18.19 -2.32 -8.07
C GLY A 44 18.50 -3.51 -8.99
N GLU A 45 17.73 -4.59 -8.88
CA GLU A 45 17.85 -5.78 -9.74
C GLU A 45 17.57 -5.47 -11.22
N LEU A 46 16.65 -4.54 -11.48
CA LEU A 46 16.30 -4.07 -12.83
C LEU A 46 17.16 -2.89 -13.30
N GLY A 47 18.02 -2.32 -12.44
CA GLY A 47 18.86 -1.18 -12.74
C GLY A 47 18.08 0.10 -13.06
N ILE A 48 17.00 0.37 -12.33
CA ILE A 48 16.09 1.51 -12.54
C ILE A 48 15.91 2.40 -11.30
N ASP A 49 16.85 2.35 -10.36
CA ASP A 49 16.82 3.15 -9.12
C ASP A 49 16.66 4.66 -9.37
N ASP A 50 17.20 5.16 -10.50
CA ASP A 50 17.14 6.55 -10.92
C ASP A 50 15.72 7.03 -11.25
N ARG A 51 14.78 6.10 -11.47
CA ARG A 51 13.36 6.42 -11.72
C ARG A 51 12.60 6.83 -10.46
N LEU A 52 13.16 6.61 -9.26
CA LEU A 52 12.59 7.09 -8.00
C LEU A 52 13.06 8.51 -7.67
N GLN A 53 12.16 9.47 -7.81
CA GLN A 53 12.39 10.87 -7.52
C GLN A 53 12.16 11.18 -6.03
N TRP A 54 13.16 10.87 -5.20
CA TRP A 54 13.14 11.16 -3.77
C TRP A 54 12.95 12.66 -3.49
N LYS A 55 12.03 12.98 -2.58
CA LYS A 55 11.72 14.35 -2.15
C LYS A 55 12.38 14.66 -0.81
N GLU A 56 12.23 15.92 -0.38
CA GLU A 56 12.66 16.35 0.95
C GLU A 56 12.03 15.43 2.03
N HIS A 57 12.79 15.12 3.07
CA HIS A 57 12.29 14.30 4.17
C HIS A 57 11.37 15.14 5.07
N SER A 58 10.13 15.32 4.62
CA SER A 58 9.14 16.16 5.28
C SER A 58 7.71 15.65 5.04
N MET A 59 6.82 15.92 5.99
CA MET A 59 5.38 15.72 5.81
C MET A 59 4.67 17.06 5.92
N ILE A 60 3.99 17.47 4.85
CA ILE A 60 3.31 18.77 4.74
C ILE A 60 1.80 18.53 4.86
N PHE A 61 1.15 19.29 5.74
CA PHE A 61 -0.27 19.23 6.03
C PHE A 61 -0.92 20.58 5.73
N ALA A 62 -2.03 20.58 5.01
CA ALA A 62 -2.85 21.79 4.87
C ALA A 62 -3.53 22.13 6.20
N MET A 63 -3.75 23.43 6.46
CA MET A 63 -4.41 23.91 7.67
C MET A 63 -5.89 24.24 7.40
N PRO A 64 -6.86 23.38 7.76
CA PRO A 64 -8.27 23.60 7.40
C PRO A 64 -8.86 24.87 8.04
N ASN A 65 -8.32 25.27 9.19
CA ASN A 65 -8.70 26.48 9.92
C ASN A 65 -8.03 27.75 9.38
N LYS A 66 -7.08 27.64 8.45
CA LYS A 66 -6.36 28.76 7.84
C LYS A 66 -6.16 28.52 6.33
N PRO A 67 -7.15 28.86 5.49
CA PRO A 67 -7.11 28.58 4.05
C PRO A 67 -5.85 29.15 3.39
N GLY A 68 -5.11 28.31 2.67
CA GLY A 68 -3.87 28.66 1.98
C GLY A 68 -2.59 28.49 2.81
N GLU A 69 -2.70 28.22 4.11
CA GLU A 69 -1.56 27.93 4.98
C GLU A 69 -1.29 26.42 5.08
N PHE A 70 -0.01 26.09 5.28
CA PHE A 70 0.49 24.73 5.43
C PHE A 70 1.39 24.63 6.66
N SER A 71 1.26 23.54 7.40
CA SER A 71 2.19 23.16 8.45
C SER A 71 3.01 21.94 8.03
N ARG A 72 4.19 21.75 8.63
CA ARG A 72 5.10 20.66 8.23
C ARG A 72 5.83 20.03 9.41
N PHE A 73 6.09 18.73 9.27
CA PHE A 73 7.01 17.96 10.10
C PHE A 73 8.28 17.70 9.31
N ASP A 74 9.37 18.35 9.69
CA ASP A 74 10.69 18.22 9.05
C ASP A 74 11.54 17.19 9.77
N PHE A 75 12.10 16.22 9.04
CA PHE A 75 12.94 15.16 9.60
C PHE A 75 14.42 15.49 9.34
N PRO A 76 15.19 15.94 10.35
CA PRO A 76 16.57 16.36 10.12
C PRO A 76 17.44 15.19 9.68
N GLU A 77 18.15 15.35 8.57
CA GLU A 77 19.06 14.32 8.06
C GLU A 77 20.25 14.08 8.99
N VAL A 78 20.58 15.02 9.89
CA VAL A 78 21.64 14.83 10.88
C VAL A 78 21.25 13.90 12.04
N LEU A 79 19.95 13.67 12.25
CA LEU A 79 19.44 12.82 13.33
C LEU A 79 19.09 11.41 12.80
N PRO A 80 19.38 10.34 13.55
CA PRO A 80 18.93 8.99 13.20
C PRO A 80 17.43 8.81 13.51
N ALA A 81 16.82 7.75 13.00
CA ALA A 81 15.52 7.30 13.53
C ALA A 81 15.69 6.68 14.92
N PRO A 82 14.74 6.88 15.86
CA PRO A 82 13.53 7.70 15.75
C PRO A 82 13.70 9.19 16.15
N LEU A 83 14.93 9.63 16.46
CA LEU A 83 15.22 10.99 16.96
C LEU A 83 14.81 12.08 15.96
N ASN A 84 14.97 11.83 14.66
CA ASN A 84 14.52 12.74 13.60
C ASN A 84 13.00 13.00 13.65
N GLY A 85 12.19 11.97 13.86
CA GLY A 85 10.73 12.10 13.99
C GLY A 85 10.29 12.75 15.28
N ILE A 86 10.94 12.43 16.41
CA ILE A 86 10.70 13.10 17.69
C ILE A 86 10.99 14.61 17.54
N TRP A 87 12.11 14.97 16.91
CA TRP A 87 12.44 16.37 16.65
C TRP A 87 11.41 17.05 15.75
N ALA A 88 10.94 16.38 14.70
CA ALA A 88 9.92 16.90 13.80
C ALA A 88 8.63 17.29 14.56
N ILE A 89 8.17 16.42 15.45
CA ILE A 89 6.99 16.66 16.30
C ILE A 89 7.25 17.80 17.28
N LEU A 90 8.42 17.84 17.92
CA LEU A 90 8.76 18.88 18.88
C LEU A 90 8.82 20.27 18.23
N LYS A 91 9.39 20.38 17.02
CA LYS A 91 9.53 21.65 16.29
C LYS A 91 8.20 22.19 15.76
N ASN A 92 7.26 21.33 15.34
CA ASN A 92 5.98 21.78 14.80
C ASN A 92 5.10 22.39 15.91
N ASN A 93 4.63 23.63 15.75
CA ASN A 93 3.86 24.33 16.80
C ASN A 93 2.41 24.65 16.42
N GLU A 94 1.97 24.26 15.22
CA GLU A 94 0.65 24.62 14.71
C GLU A 94 -0.33 23.44 14.73
N MET A 95 0.17 22.21 14.52
CA MET A 95 -0.66 21.00 14.52
C MET A 95 -0.99 20.55 15.95
N LEU A 96 0.01 20.56 16.84
CA LEU A 96 -0.08 19.98 18.19
C LEU A 96 0.37 20.97 19.28
N THR A 97 -0.45 21.12 20.31
CA THR A 97 -0.08 21.83 21.55
C THR A 97 0.91 21.01 22.38
N TRP A 98 1.65 21.67 23.27
CA TRP A 98 2.59 20.98 24.17
C TRP A 98 1.96 19.86 25.02
N PRO A 99 0.80 20.05 25.68
CA PRO A 99 0.13 18.98 26.41
C PRO A 99 -0.27 17.80 25.51
N GLU A 100 -0.69 18.06 24.27
CA GLU A 100 -1.01 17.02 23.29
C GLU A 100 0.25 16.24 22.89
N LYS A 101 1.37 16.92 22.63
CA LYS A 101 2.66 16.27 22.32
C LYS A 101 3.11 15.32 23.43
N VAL A 102 3.00 15.75 24.69
CA VAL A 102 3.38 14.93 25.85
C VAL A 102 2.50 13.68 25.95
N LYS A 103 1.18 13.85 25.88
CA LYS A 103 0.24 12.72 25.93
C LYS A 103 0.42 11.76 24.74
N PHE A 104 0.67 12.32 23.56
CA PHE A 104 0.95 11.54 22.35
C PHE A 104 2.21 10.69 22.50
N ALA A 105 3.31 11.31 22.96
CA ALA A 105 4.57 10.61 23.21
C ALA A 105 4.39 9.47 24.22
N ILE A 106 3.71 9.72 25.35
CA ILE A 106 3.43 8.70 26.37
C ILE A 106 2.56 7.57 25.77
N GLY A 107 1.51 7.91 25.03
CA GLY A 107 0.58 6.94 24.46
C GLY A 107 1.23 6.00 23.44
N LEU A 108 2.26 6.46 22.72
CA LEU A 108 3.01 5.65 21.75
C LEU A 108 4.08 4.75 22.38
N VAL A 109 4.52 4.98 23.62
CA VAL A 109 5.60 4.18 24.24
C VAL A 109 5.36 2.67 24.13
N PRO A 110 4.16 2.12 24.42
CA PRO A 110 3.93 0.68 24.32
C PRO A 110 4.09 0.14 22.90
N ALA A 111 3.72 0.95 21.89
CA ALA A 111 3.88 0.58 20.48
C ALA A 111 5.35 0.55 20.05
N ILE A 112 6.15 1.50 20.53
CA ILE A 112 7.58 1.59 20.21
C ILE A 112 8.35 0.41 20.85
N LEU A 113 7.96 0.00 22.05
CA LEU A 113 8.66 -1.05 22.81
C LEU A 113 8.12 -2.47 22.55
N GLY A 114 6.87 -2.60 22.10
CA GLY A 114 6.14 -3.87 22.09
C GLY A 114 6.52 -4.87 20.98
N GLY A 115 7.28 -4.43 19.97
CA GLY A 115 7.68 -5.27 18.83
C GLY A 115 6.49 -5.84 18.04
N GLN A 116 6.76 -6.84 17.19
CA GLN A 116 5.77 -7.37 16.24
C GLN A 116 4.56 -8.02 16.92
N ALA A 117 4.76 -8.77 18.00
CA ALA A 117 3.68 -9.42 18.74
C ALA A 117 2.69 -8.42 19.35
N TYR A 118 3.19 -7.26 19.83
CA TYR A 118 2.32 -6.20 20.30
C TYR A 118 1.49 -5.62 19.16
N VAL A 119 2.10 -5.35 18.01
CA VAL A 119 1.44 -4.80 16.82
C VAL A 119 0.30 -5.71 16.36
N GLU A 120 0.54 -7.01 16.25
CA GLU A 120 -0.47 -8.01 15.88
C GLU A 120 -1.63 -8.08 16.88
N ALA A 121 -1.35 -7.93 18.17
CA ALA A 121 -2.39 -7.91 19.19
C ALA A 121 -3.30 -6.66 19.13
N GLN A 122 -2.96 -5.64 18.33
CA GLN A 122 -3.80 -4.44 18.17
C GLN A 122 -4.79 -4.52 17.00
N ASP A 123 -4.83 -5.61 16.24
CA ASP A 123 -5.73 -5.72 15.07
C ASP A 123 -7.23 -5.70 15.43
N GLY A 124 -7.56 -6.07 16.66
CA GLY A 124 -8.94 -6.04 17.17
C GLY A 124 -9.44 -4.65 17.59
N LEU A 125 -8.63 -3.60 17.46
CA LEU A 125 -9.01 -2.22 17.83
C LEU A 125 -8.93 -1.33 16.61
N THR A 126 -9.91 -0.43 16.47
CA THR A 126 -9.80 0.68 15.52
C THR A 126 -8.75 1.69 15.99
N VAL A 127 -8.23 2.51 15.07
CA VAL A 127 -7.28 3.59 15.41
C VAL A 127 -7.86 4.50 16.49
N LYS A 128 -9.12 4.90 16.36
CA LYS A 128 -9.79 5.79 17.32
C LYS A 128 -9.93 5.16 18.70
N GLU A 129 -10.31 3.89 18.78
CA GLU A 129 -10.42 3.15 20.05
C GLU A 129 -9.07 3.02 20.73
N TRP A 130 -8.02 2.66 19.97
CA TRP A 130 -6.68 2.52 20.51
C TRP A 130 -6.13 3.85 21.02
N MET A 131 -6.28 4.94 20.26
CA MET A 131 -5.82 6.29 20.67
C MET A 131 -6.43 6.69 22.03
N ARG A 132 -7.75 6.49 22.19
CA ARG A 132 -8.46 6.77 23.44
C ARG A 132 -7.98 5.89 24.59
N LYS A 133 -7.80 4.58 24.34
CA LYS A 133 -7.27 3.63 25.32
C LYS A 133 -5.88 4.04 25.83
N GLN A 134 -5.05 4.61 24.96
CA GLN A 134 -3.71 5.10 25.30
C GLN A 134 -3.69 6.52 25.91
N GLY A 135 -4.86 7.14 26.12
CA GLY A 135 -4.96 8.50 26.67
C GLY A 135 -4.54 9.60 25.71
N ILE A 136 -4.44 9.30 24.42
CA ILE A 136 -4.10 10.27 23.37
C ILE A 136 -5.33 11.16 23.13
N PRO A 137 -5.19 12.50 23.12
CA PRO A 137 -6.34 13.39 22.94
C PRO A 137 -7.04 13.18 21.60
N ASP A 138 -8.38 13.20 21.61
CA ASP A 138 -9.20 13.02 20.40
C ASP A 138 -8.81 13.97 19.26
N ARG A 139 -8.37 15.21 19.60
CA ARG A 139 -7.90 16.17 18.61
C ARG A 139 -6.68 15.69 17.83
N VAL A 140 -5.76 14.95 18.44
CA VAL A 140 -4.60 14.36 17.73
C VAL A 140 -5.08 13.33 16.71
N THR A 141 -6.08 12.53 17.06
CA THR A 141 -6.71 11.58 16.14
C THR A 141 -7.34 12.32 14.95
N THR A 142 -8.05 13.42 15.20
CA THR A 142 -8.70 14.23 14.15
C THR A 142 -7.70 14.96 13.25
N GLU A 143 -6.70 15.64 13.82
CA GLU A 143 -5.76 16.50 13.07
C GLU A 143 -4.71 15.69 12.30
N VAL A 144 -4.26 14.55 12.85
CA VAL A 144 -3.14 13.77 12.28
C VAL A 144 -3.61 12.42 11.72
N PHE A 145 -4.37 11.66 12.51
CA PHE A 145 -4.66 10.27 12.14
C PHE A 145 -5.82 10.09 11.18
N ILE A 146 -6.70 11.10 10.98
CA ILE A 146 -7.62 11.09 9.84
C ILE A 146 -6.83 11.09 8.52
N ALA A 147 -5.84 11.98 8.41
CA ALA A 147 -5.00 12.07 7.21
C ALA A 147 -4.22 10.77 6.99
N MET A 148 -3.58 10.23 8.03
CA MET A 148 -2.81 8.99 7.94
C MET A 148 -3.68 7.77 7.58
N SER A 149 -4.86 7.61 8.21
CA SER A 149 -5.76 6.50 7.92
C SER A 149 -6.27 6.52 6.48
N LYS A 150 -6.64 7.71 5.98
CA LYS A 150 -7.08 7.89 4.59
C LYS A 150 -5.95 7.67 3.59
N ALA A 151 -4.73 8.10 3.91
CA ALA A 151 -3.57 7.88 3.05
C ALA A 151 -3.22 6.39 2.90
N LEU A 152 -3.37 5.60 3.97
CA LEU A 152 -2.99 4.18 3.97
C LEU A 152 -4.05 3.25 3.40
N ASN A 153 -5.33 3.51 3.67
CA ASN A 153 -6.40 2.57 3.30
C ASN A 153 -7.73 3.26 2.93
N PHE A 154 -7.73 4.57 2.68
CA PHE A 154 -8.89 5.34 2.21
C PHE A 154 -10.12 5.37 3.14
N ILE A 155 -9.99 4.92 4.39
CA ILE A 155 -11.05 4.90 5.41
C ILE A 155 -10.68 5.73 6.63
N ASN A 156 -11.68 6.04 7.46
CA ASN A 156 -11.51 6.86 8.64
C ASN A 156 -10.91 6.06 9.83
N PRO A 157 -10.31 6.74 10.83
CA PRO A 157 -9.70 6.07 11.98
C PRO A 157 -10.68 5.31 12.90
N ASP A 158 -11.99 5.53 12.80
CA ASP A 158 -13.03 4.76 13.47
C ASP A 158 -13.40 3.45 12.75
N GLU A 159 -12.82 3.21 11.57
CA GLU A 159 -13.00 1.96 10.80
C GLU A 159 -11.68 1.21 10.60
N LEU A 160 -10.55 1.93 10.51
CA LEU A 160 -9.24 1.34 10.27
C LEU A 160 -8.70 0.60 11.50
N SER A 161 -8.21 -0.63 11.29
CA SER A 161 -7.44 -1.38 12.30
C SER A 161 -6.17 -0.64 12.73
N MET A 162 -5.92 -0.55 14.03
CA MET A 162 -4.71 0.08 14.56
C MET A 162 -3.43 -0.63 14.12
N GLN A 163 -3.50 -1.94 13.84
CA GLN A 163 -2.36 -2.69 13.31
C GLN A 163 -1.78 -2.03 12.06
N CYS A 164 -2.63 -1.49 11.17
CA CYS A 164 -2.21 -0.80 9.96
C CYS A 164 -1.31 0.42 10.26
N ILE A 165 -1.74 1.28 11.20
CA ILE A 165 -0.98 2.46 11.62
C ILE A 165 0.33 2.05 12.30
N LEU A 166 0.29 1.04 13.17
CA LEU A 166 1.48 0.60 13.90
C LEU A 166 2.55 0.00 12.99
N ILE A 167 2.17 -0.74 11.95
CA ILE A 167 3.12 -1.23 10.94
C ILE A 167 3.82 -0.05 10.25
N ALA A 168 3.06 0.97 9.83
CA ALA A 168 3.61 2.16 9.20
C ALA A 168 4.55 2.93 10.15
N LEU A 169 4.13 3.18 11.38
CA LEU A 169 4.96 3.85 12.39
C LEU A 169 6.22 3.06 12.72
N ASN A 170 6.12 1.74 12.91
CA ASN A 170 7.27 0.90 13.23
C ASN A 170 8.34 1.00 12.13
N ARG A 171 7.92 0.95 10.85
CA ARG A 171 8.83 1.15 9.71
C ARG A 171 9.50 2.53 9.72
N PHE A 172 8.75 3.57 10.06
CA PHE A 172 9.28 4.95 10.12
C PHE A 172 10.24 5.17 11.30
N LEU A 173 10.13 4.37 12.35
CA LEU A 173 10.98 4.46 13.55
C LEU A 173 12.25 3.59 13.44
N GLN A 174 12.24 2.56 12.60
CA GLN A 174 13.37 1.63 12.45
C GLN A 174 14.45 2.14 11.48
N GLU A 175 14.06 2.80 10.38
CA GLU A 175 14.99 3.23 9.35
C GLU A 175 15.06 4.75 9.25
N LYS A 176 16.28 5.31 9.22
CA LYS A 176 16.52 6.75 9.15
C LYS A 176 15.72 7.42 8.02
N HIS A 177 15.66 6.79 6.84
CA HIS A 177 14.93 7.28 5.67
C HIS A 177 13.65 6.49 5.40
N GLY A 178 13.16 5.71 6.37
CA GLY A 178 12.00 4.83 6.19
C GLY A 178 10.72 5.58 5.79
N SER A 179 10.52 6.78 6.32
CA SER A 179 9.40 7.68 6.00
C SER A 179 9.70 8.68 4.87
N LYS A 180 10.88 8.62 4.23
CA LYS A 180 11.18 9.46 3.07
C LYS A 180 10.33 8.98 1.90
N MET A 181 9.85 9.94 1.10
CA MET A 181 8.90 9.68 0.02
C MET A 181 9.56 9.92 -1.35
N ALA A 182 9.20 9.08 -2.32
CA ALA A 182 9.57 9.23 -3.72
C ALA A 182 8.33 9.09 -4.63
N PHE A 183 8.40 9.78 -5.76
CA PHE A 183 7.48 9.62 -6.89
C PHE A 183 8.20 8.86 -8.00
N LEU A 184 7.45 8.10 -8.80
CA LEU A 184 8.00 7.55 -10.04
C LEU A 184 8.15 8.68 -11.07
N ASP A 185 9.19 8.62 -11.89
CA ASP A 185 9.53 9.65 -12.88
C ASP A 185 8.61 9.68 -14.13
N GLY A 186 7.51 8.92 -14.14
CA GLY A 186 6.52 8.87 -15.20
C GLY A 186 5.50 7.75 -14.98
N SER A 187 4.75 7.40 -16.03
CA SER A 187 3.64 6.45 -15.92
C SER A 187 4.11 5.05 -15.48
N PRO A 188 3.49 4.43 -14.46
CA PRO A 188 3.93 3.14 -13.96
C PRO A 188 3.94 1.99 -14.98
N PRO A 189 3.00 1.89 -15.95
CA PRO A 189 3.07 0.86 -16.99
C PRO A 189 4.37 0.90 -17.78
N GLU A 190 4.84 2.08 -18.19
CA GLU A 190 6.08 2.23 -18.98
C GLU A 190 7.33 2.26 -18.10
N ARG A 191 7.26 2.94 -16.95
CA ARG A 191 8.42 3.22 -16.11
C ARG A 191 8.74 2.14 -15.08
N LEU A 192 7.79 1.25 -14.76
CA LEU A 192 7.99 0.16 -13.80
C LEU A 192 7.55 -1.21 -14.34
N CYS A 193 6.34 -1.32 -14.90
CA CYS A 193 5.84 -2.62 -15.34
C CYS A 193 6.61 -3.16 -16.55
N GLN A 194 6.91 -2.32 -17.53
CA GLN A 194 7.62 -2.75 -18.74
C GLN A 194 9.01 -3.35 -18.44
N PRO A 195 9.89 -2.74 -17.61
CA PRO A 195 11.15 -3.38 -17.19
C PRO A 195 10.98 -4.80 -16.61
N ILE A 196 9.92 -5.03 -15.82
CA ILE A 196 9.63 -6.36 -15.25
C ILE A 196 9.21 -7.33 -16.37
N VAL A 197 8.39 -6.88 -17.33
CA VAL A 197 7.98 -7.68 -18.49
C VAL A 197 9.19 -8.05 -19.35
N ASP A 198 10.05 -7.08 -19.65
CA ASP A 198 11.26 -7.27 -20.45
C ASP A 198 12.18 -8.30 -19.77
N HIS A 199 12.36 -8.20 -18.45
CA HIS A 199 13.14 -9.17 -17.68
C HIS A 199 12.54 -10.58 -17.77
N ILE A 200 11.23 -10.74 -17.54
CA ILE A 200 10.53 -12.03 -17.65
C ILE A 200 10.73 -12.63 -19.05
N GLN A 201 10.55 -11.83 -20.11
CA GLN A 201 10.66 -12.28 -21.49
C GLN A 201 12.10 -12.64 -21.88
N SER A 202 13.10 -11.89 -21.39
CA SER A 202 14.51 -12.19 -21.62
C SER A 202 14.94 -13.56 -21.07
N LEU A 203 14.22 -14.06 -20.06
CA LEU A 203 14.42 -15.36 -19.42
C LEU A 203 13.47 -16.44 -19.95
N GLY A 204 12.81 -16.21 -21.08
CA GLY A 204 11.92 -17.17 -21.74
C GLY A 204 10.51 -17.27 -21.13
N GLY A 205 10.13 -16.35 -20.24
CA GLY A 205 8.75 -16.20 -19.81
C GLY A 205 7.87 -15.50 -20.85
N GLU A 206 6.56 -15.59 -20.66
CA GLU A 206 5.57 -14.95 -21.53
C GLU A 206 4.67 -14.03 -20.72
N VAL A 207 4.32 -12.89 -21.31
CA VAL A 207 3.34 -11.95 -20.75
C VAL A 207 2.30 -11.66 -21.81
N ARG A 208 1.03 -11.96 -21.51
CA ARG A 208 -0.09 -11.83 -22.44
C ARG A 208 -1.16 -10.91 -21.85
N LEU A 209 -1.44 -9.81 -22.53
CA LEU A 209 -2.55 -8.91 -22.23
C LEU A 209 -3.87 -9.50 -22.77
N ASN A 210 -5.00 -8.89 -22.42
CA ASN A 210 -6.34 -9.28 -22.90
C ASN A 210 -6.67 -10.77 -22.68
N SER A 211 -6.11 -11.37 -21.64
CA SER A 211 -6.11 -12.80 -21.35
C SER A 211 -6.87 -13.09 -20.05
N ARG A 212 -8.14 -12.68 -19.98
CA ARG A 212 -8.96 -12.81 -18.77
C ARG A 212 -9.26 -14.27 -18.45
N LEU A 213 -8.91 -14.69 -17.23
CA LEU A 213 -9.33 -15.97 -16.67
C LEU A 213 -10.86 -15.98 -16.46
N GLN A 214 -11.53 -16.99 -17.01
CA GLN A 214 -12.97 -17.20 -16.86
C GLN A 214 -13.28 -18.26 -15.81
N LYS A 215 -12.50 -19.35 -15.78
CA LYS A 215 -12.76 -20.49 -14.89
C LYS A 215 -11.48 -21.24 -14.54
N ILE A 216 -11.39 -21.68 -13.29
CA ILE A 216 -10.41 -22.67 -12.82
C ILE A 216 -11.04 -24.05 -13.02
N GLU A 217 -10.54 -24.83 -13.97
CA GLU A 217 -10.98 -26.20 -14.18
C GLU A 217 -10.25 -27.14 -13.23
N LEU A 218 -10.96 -28.07 -12.60
CA LEU A 218 -10.41 -29.01 -11.63
C LEU A 218 -10.35 -30.43 -12.21
N ASN A 219 -9.36 -31.18 -11.75
CA ASN A 219 -9.30 -32.63 -11.85
C ASN A 219 -10.32 -33.26 -10.88
N ASN A 220 -10.54 -34.57 -11.04
CA ASN A 220 -11.46 -35.34 -10.17
C ASN A 220 -11.00 -35.37 -8.70
N ASP A 221 -9.70 -35.21 -8.44
CA ASP A 221 -9.13 -35.15 -7.08
C ASP A 221 -9.18 -33.74 -6.45
N GLY A 222 -9.74 -32.76 -7.16
CA GLY A 222 -9.89 -31.38 -6.71
C GLY A 222 -8.67 -30.49 -6.94
N THR A 223 -7.60 -31.00 -7.56
CA THR A 223 -6.44 -30.18 -7.99
C THR A 223 -6.76 -29.40 -9.26
N VAL A 224 -6.00 -28.34 -9.55
CA VAL A 224 -6.19 -27.56 -10.79
C VAL A 224 -5.76 -28.39 -11.99
N LYS A 225 -6.68 -28.56 -12.95
CA LYS A 225 -6.40 -29.17 -14.25
C LYS A 225 -5.87 -28.13 -15.23
N SER A 226 -6.56 -27.00 -15.35
CA SER A 226 -6.25 -25.95 -16.31
C SER A 226 -6.92 -24.62 -15.95
N PHE A 227 -6.44 -23.55 -16.55
CA PHE A 227 -7.08 -22.24 -16.56
C PHE A 227 -7.81 -22.03 -17.90
N VAL A 228 -9.11 -21.80 -17.85
CA VAL A 228 -9.94 -21.51 -19.03
C VAL A 228 -10.14 -20.01 -19.15
N LEU A 229 -9.67 -19.43 -20.25
CA LEU A 229 -9.77 -17.99 -20.50
C LEU A 229 -11.11 -17.63 -21.15
N GLN A 230 -11.47 -16.34 -21.14
CA GLN A 230 -12.74 -15.82 -21.68
C GLN A 230 -12.94 -16.10 -23.18
N ASN A 231 -11.86 -16.28 -23.93
CA ASN A 231 -11.90 -16.69 -25.35
C ASN A 231 -11.98 -18.21 -25.54
N ASN A 232 -12.24 -18.97 -24.47
CA ASN A 232 -12.24 -20.44 -24.39
C ASN A 232 -10.88 -21.11 -24.64
N SER A 233 -9.78 -20.36 -24.73
CA SER A 233 -8.45 -20.97 -24.73
C SER A 233 -8.15 -21.60 -23.36
N VAL A 234 -7.43 -22.72 -23.40
CA VAL A 234 -7.08 -23.51 -22.21
C VAL A 234 -5.58 -23.37 -21.98
N ILE A 235 -5.20 -23.02 -20.76
CA ILE A 235 -3.80 -22.90 -20.33
C ILE A 235 -3.53 -24.00 -19.31
N GLU A 236 -2.60 -24.89 -19.67
CA GLU A 236 -2.07 -25.93 -18.80
C GLU A 236 -0.65 -25.56 -18.37
N ALA A 237 -0.32 -25.84 -17.10
CA ALA A 237 0.98 -25.55 -16.50
C ALA A 237 1.22 -26.48 -15.30
N ASP A 238 2.49 -26.61 -14.90
CA ASP A 238 2.89 -27.40 -13.73
C ASP A 238 2.42 -26.80 -12.39
N ALA A 239 2.22 -25.47 -12.36
CA ALA A 239 1.76 -24.74 -11.19
C ALA A 239 0.90 -23.53 -11.61
N TYR A 240 -0.07 -23.20 -10.75
CA TYR A 240 -1.03 -22.12 -10.99
C TYR A 240 -0.99 -21.11 -9.85
N VAL A 241 -0.91 -19.83 -10.21
CA VAL A 241 -0.90 -18.71 -9.26
C VAL A 241 -2.00 -17.73 -9.65
N SER A 242 -2.85 -17.38 -8.69
CA SER A 242 -3.76 -16.24 -8.81
C SER A 242 -3.15 -15.04 -8.09
N ALA A 243 -2.76 -14.02 -8.87
CA ALA A 243 -2.35 -12.71 -8.36
C ALA A 243 -3.49 -11.66 -8.48
N ALA A 244 -4.72 -12.11 -8.73
CA ALA A 244 -5.88 -11.24 -8.88
C ALA A 244 -6.30 -10.61 -7.53
N PRO A 245 -6.98 -9.45 -7.54
CA PRO A 245 -7.61 -8.90 -6.33
C PRO A 245 -8.55 -9.92 -5.68
N VAL A 246 -8.62 -9.92 -4.34
CA VAL A 246 -9.40 -10.89 -3.57
C VAL A 246 -10.86 -10.96 -4.00
N ASP A 247 -11.47 -9.84 -4.37
CA ASP A 247 -12.86 -9.80 -4.84
C ASP A 247 -13.06 -10.56 -6.14
N ILE A 248 -12.12 -10.47 -7.08
CA ILE A 248 -12.15 -11.25 -8.33
C ILE A 248 -11.85 -12.72 -8.04
N PHE A 249 -10.85 -13.00 -7.20
CA PHE A 249 -10.48 -14.37 -6.89
C PHE A 249 -11.62 -15.13 -6.21
N LYS A 250 -12.35 -14.53 -5.25
CA LYS A 250 -13.54 -15.12 -4.60
C LYS A 250 -14.58 -15.60 -5.60
N LEU A 251 -14.79 -14.88 -6.70
CA LEU A 251 -15.72 -15.27 -7.77
C LEU A 251 -15.21 -16.44 -8.62
N LEU A 252 -13.90 -16.65 -8.65
CA LEU A 252 -13.24 -17.72 -9.41
C LEU A 252 -12.98 -18.98 -8.58
N VAL A 253 -13.13 -18.92 -7.24
CA VAL A 253 -12.97 -20.09 -6.36
C VAL A 253 -13.98 -21.18 -6.78
N PRO A 254 -13.51 -22.37 -7.19
CA PRO A 254 -14.38 -23.49 -7.52
C PRO A 254 -15.28 -23.90 -6.36
N GLU A 255 -16.48 -24.40 -6.65
CA GLU A 255 -17.46 -24.78 -5.63
C GLU A 255 -16.88 -25.74 -4.58
N ASN A 256 -16.11 -26.74 -5.02
CA ASN A 256 -15.46 -27.73 -4.17
C ASN A 256 -14.47 -27.12 -3.15
N TRP A 257 -13.98 -25.91 -3.39
CA TRP A 257 -13.02 -25.24 -2.54
C TRP A 257 -13.67 -24.27 -1.55
N LYS A 258 -14.91 -23.83 -1.78
CA LYS A 258 -15.53 -22.74 -1.01
C LYS A 258 -15.63 -23.02 0.48
N GLU A 259 -15.91 -24.27 0.88
CA GLU A 259 -16.01 -24.65 2.29
C GLU A 259 -14.67 -24.95 2.96
N ILE A 260 -13.56 -25.01 2.20
CA ILE A 260 -12.24 -25.20 2.79
C ILE A 260 -11.91 -23.96 3.64
N PRO A 261 -11.51 -24.10 4.92
CA PRO A 261 -11.31 -22.98 5.84
C PRO A 261 -10.38 -21.87 5.33
N TYR A 262 -9.42 -22.22 4.47
CA TYR A 262 -8.53 -21.26 3.83
C TYR A 262 -9.30 -20.26 2.94
N PHE A 263 -10.13 -20.76 2.03
CA PHE A 263 -10.88 -19.90 1.09
C PHE A 263 -12.06 -19.19 1.77
N LYS A 264 -12.71 -19.83 2.74
CA LYS A 264 -13.80 -19.22 3.52
C LYS A 264 -13.37 -17.98 4.33
N LYS A 265 -12.12 -17.94 4.80
CA LYS A 265 -11.58 -16.76 5.50
C LYS A 265 -11.53 -15.51 4.61
N LEU A 266 -11.52 -15.67 3.29
CA LEU A 266 -11.50 -14.55 2.34
C LEU A 266 -12.78 -13.71 2.37
N ASP A 267 -13.91 -14.26 2.87
CA ASP A 267 -15.18 -13.54 2.97
C ASP A 267 -15.09 -12.25 3.80
N LYS A 268 -14.17 -12.21 4.76
CA LYS A 268 -13.91 -11.02 5.57
C LYS A 268 -13.12 -9.93 4.83
N LEU A 269 -12.48 -10.27 3.71
CA LEU A 269 -11.65 -9.34 2.94
C LEU A 269 -12.47 -8.79 1.77
N VAL A 270 -12.78 -7.50 1.82
CA VAL A 270 -13.59 -6.80 0.80
C VAL A 270 -12.85 -5.55 0.36
N GLY A 271 -12.84 -5.28 -0.95
CA GLY A 271 -12.22 -4.07 -1.50
C GLY A 271 -12.87 -2.78 -0.99
N VAL A 272 -12.03 -1.81 -0.65
CA VAL A 272 -12.44 -0.45 -0.30
C VAL A 272 -12.62 0.40 -1.59
N PRO A 273 -13.70 1.20 -1.71
CA PRO A 273 -13.84 2.13 -2.83
C PRO A 273 -12.87 3.31 -2.72
N VAL A 274 -12.31 3.73 -3.84
CA VAL A 274 -11.43 4.90 -3.96
C VAL A 274 -11.63 5.58 -5.31
N ILE A 275 -11.46 6.90 -5.37
CA ILE A 275 -11.53 7.71 -6.58
C ILE A 275 -10.25 8.53 -6.68
N ASN A 276 -9.60 8.49 -7.85
CA ASN A 276 -8.46 9.34 -8.17
C ASN A 276 -8.90 10.44 -9.14
N VAL A 277 -8.58 11.69 -8.83
CA VAL A 277 -9.04 12.87 -9.58
C VAL A 277 -7.83 13.57 -10.20
N HIS A 278 -7.95 13.92 -11.48
CA HIS A 278 -7.00 14.74 -12.23
C HIS A 278 -7.78 15.96 -12.75
N ILE A 279 -7.23 17.16 -12.58
CA ILE A 279 -7.87 18.43 -12.96
C ILE A 279 -6.89 19.22 -13.81
#